data_AF-A0A8T4QIZ4-F1
#
_entry.id   AF-A0A8T4QIZ4-F1
#
_cell.length_a   1.000
_cell.length_b   1.000
_cell.length_c   1.000
_cell.angle_alpha   90.00
_cell.angle_beta   90.00
_cell.angle_gamma   90.00
#
_symmetry.space_group_name_H-M   'P 1'
#
loop_
_entity.id
_entity.type
_entity.pdbx_description
1 polymer ?
#
loop_
_entity_poly.entity_id
_entity_poly.type
_entity_poly.pdbx_seq_one_letter_code
_entity_poly.pdbx_strand_id
1 'polypeptide(L)'
;AQSHAVEILDIAQKQELTSGRGPTGIAAAALYVAALIHGEKRTQREVADVAGVTEVTIRNRYKELLDELDLEKEIKKTKKKVKKE
;
A
#
# COMPACT_ATOMS: atom_id res chain seq x y z
N ALA A 1 -3.81 6.48 -8.81
CA ALA A 1 -3.85 5.84 -7.47
C ALA A 1 -4.88 4.71 -7.35
N GLN A 2 -6.20 4.96 -7.47
CA GLN A 2 -7.23 3.94 -7.18
C GLN A 2 -7.13 2.65 -8.03
N SER A 3 -6.87 2.75 -9.33
CA SER A 3 -6.75 1.56 -10.20
C SER A 3 -5.61 0.61 -9.78
N HIS A 4 -4.44 1.15 -9.43
CA HIS A 4 -3.32 0.34 -8.92
C HIS A 4 -3.60 -0.25 -7.54
N ALA A 5 -4.38 0.41 -6.69
CA ALA A 5 -4.76 -0.15 -5.40
C ALA A 5 -5.62 -1.43 -5.60
N VAL A 6 -6.51 -1.43 -6.58
CA VAL A 6 -7.33 -2.60 -6.95
C VAL A 6 -6.44 -3.72 -7.50
N GLU A 7 -5.46 -3.42 -8.35
CA GLU A 7 -4.50 -4.41 -8.84
C GLU A 7 -3.70 -5.05 -7.71
N ILE A 8 -3.18 -4.25 -6.77
CA ILE A 8 -2.46 -4.74 -5.59
C ILE A 8 -3.35 -5.68 -4.75
N LEU A 9 -4.63 -5.34 -4.59
CA LEU A 9 -5.58 -6.16 -3.85
C LEU A 9 -5.89 -7.49 -4.54
N ASP A 10 -6.06 -7.49 -5.86
CA ASP A 10 -6.30 -8.71 -6.63
C ASP A 10 -5.10 -9.68 -6.53
N ILE A 11 -3.88 -9.15 -6.64
CA ILE A 11 -2.67 -9.97 -6.50
C ILE A 11 -2.52 -10.47 -5.06
N ALA A 12 -2.79 -9.62 -4.06
CA ALA A 12 -2.76 -10.01 -2.66
C ALA A 12 -3.79 -11.11 -2.32
N GLN A 13 -4.98 -11.04 -2.91
CA GLN A 13 -6.01 -12.07 -2.75
C GLN A 13 -5.59 -13.39 -3.42
N LYS A 14 -5.00 -13.33 -4.62
CA LYS A 14 -4.49 -14.52 -5.34
C LYS A 14 -3.35 -15.21 -4.59
N GLN A 15 -2.57 -14.47 -3.82
CA GLN A 15 -1.50 -15.01 -2.96
C GLN A 15 -1.96 -15.33 -1.53
N GLU A 16 -3.27 -15.33 -1.27
CA GLU A 16 -3.86 -15.62 0.04
C GLU A 16 -3.39 -14.69 1.18
N LEU A 17 -2.82 -13.53 0.82
CA LEU A 17 -2.36 -12.50 1.76
C LEU A 17 -3.51 -11.75 2.44
N THR A 18 -4.75 -12.09 2.13
CA THR A 18 -5.96 -11.53 2.74
C THR A 18 -6.54 -12.43 3.83
N SER A 19 -6.15 -13.71 3.87
CA SER A 19 -6.74 -14.71 4.78
C SER A 19 -6.33 -14.45 6.24
N GLY A 20 -7.32 -14.43 7.14
CA GLY A 20 -7.11 -14.16 8.58
C GLY A 20 -6.80 -12.70 8.94
N ARG A 21 -6.93 -11.78 7.99
CA ARG A 21 -6.61 -10.35 8.15
C ARG A 21 -7.85 -9.51 7.90
N GLY A 22 -8.00 -8.41 8.64
CA GLY A 22 -9.14 -7.50 8.46
C GLY A 22 -9.12 -6.86 7.07
N PRO A 23 -10.21 -6.95 6.27
CA PRO A 23 -10.23 -6.49 4.88
C PRO A 23 -9.96 -4.98 4.77
N THR A 24 -10.45 -4.19 5.72
CA THR A 24 -10.21 -2.74 5.78
C THR A 24 -8.73 -2.39 5.90
N GLY A 25 -7.97 -3.14 6.71
CA GLY A 25 -6.55 -2.89 6.92
C GLY A 25 -5.72 -3.19 5.67
N ILE A 26 -6.07 -4.25 4.93
CA ILE A 26 -5.43 -4.60 3.65
C ILE A 26 -5.78 -3.59 2.56
N ALA A 27 -7.05 -3.21 2.43
CA ALA A 27 -7.50 -2.18 1.49
C ALA A 27 -6.81 -0.83 1.70
N ALA A 28 -6.73 -0.40 2.96
CA ALA A 28 -6.06 0.85 3.32
C ALA A 28 -4.55 0.80 3.04
N ALA A 29 -3.90 -0.34 3.30
CA ALA A 29 -2.49 -0.51 2.97
C ALA A 29 -2.23 -0.56 1.46
N ALA A 30 -3.07 -1.23 0.68
CA ALA A 30 -2.97 -1.24 -0.78
C ALA A 30 -3.13 0.16 -1.37
N LEU A 31 -4.06 0.96 -0.83
CA LEU A 31 -4.21 2.37 -1.21
C LEU A 31 -2.96 3.19 -0.87
N TYR A 32 -2.38 2.98 0.31
CA TYR A 32 -1.14 3.65 0.71
C TYR A 32 0.04 3.27 -0.19
N VAL A 33 0.21 1.99 -0.53
CA VAL A 33 1.25 1.52 -1.45
C VAL A 33 1.05 2.13 -2.85
N ALA A 34 -0.19 2.15 -3.36
CA ALA A 34 -0.49 2.76 -4.64
C ALA A 34 -0.14 4.26 -4.66
N ALA A 35 -0.46 5.00 -3.59
CA ALA A 35 -0.09 6.41 -3.46
C ALA A 35 1.44 6.61 -3.52
N LEU A 36 2.22 5.77 -2.83
CA LEU A 36 3.68 5.81 -2.86
C LEU A 36 4.24 5.54 -4.27
N ILE A 37 3.67 4.57 -4.99
CA ILE A 37 4.07 4.24 -6.38
C ILE A 37 3.79 5.42 -7.33
N HIS A 38 2.72 6.19 -7.08
CA HIS A 38 2.39 7.38 -7.86
C HIS A 38 3.16 8.64 -7.41
N GLY A 39 3.93 8.56 -6.33
CA GLY A 39 4.67 9.70 -5.78
C GLY A 39 3.77 10.68 -5.02
N GLU A 40 2.53 10.28 -4.72
CA GLU A 40 1.61 11.07 -3.91
C GLU A 40 2.09 11.07 -2.45
N LYS A 41 2.23 12.27 -1.88
CA LYS A 41 2.61 12.44 -0.48
C LYS A 41 1.38 12.20 0.40
N ARG A 42 1.29 11.00 0.97
CA ARG A 42 0.34 10.64 2.02
C ARG A 42 1.08 10.01 3.17
N THR A 43 0.66 10.33 4.39
CA THR A 43 1.16 9.69 5.61
C THR A 43 0.34 8.44 5.93
N GLN A 44 0.93 7.50 6.66
CA GLN A 44 0.20 6.33 7.18
C GLN A 44 -0.95 6.76 8.10
N ARG A 45 -0.78 7.87 8.83
CA ARG A 45 -1.78 8.48 9.69
C ARG A 45 -3.01 8.96 8.93
N GLU A 46 -2.82 9.75 7.87
CA GLU A 46 -3.94 10.22 7.04
C GLU A 46 -4.77 9.06 6.49
N VAL A 47 -4.10 7.99 6.05
CA VAL A 47 -4.79 6.81 5.52
C VAL A 47 -5.49 6.03 6.64
N ALA A 48 -4.85 5.90 7.80
CA ALA A 48 -5.41 5.24 8.98
C ALA A 48 -6.68 5.95 9.48
N ASP A 49 -6.63 7.29 9.59
CA ASP A 49 -7.75 8.11 10.05
C ASP A 49 -8.97 7.99 9.12
N VAL A 50 -8.76 8.01 7.79
CA VAL A 50 -9.84 7.85 6.80
C VAL A 50 -10.39 6.42 6.78
N ALA A 51 -9.53 5.42 6.91
CA ALA A 51 -9.93 4.01 6.86
C ALA A 51 -10.48 3.48 8.20
N GLY A 52 -10.43 4.26 9.28
CA GLY A 52 -10.87 3.83 10.61
C GLY A 52 -10.02 2.68 11.17
N VAL A 53 -8.73 2.64 10.85
CA VAL A 53 -7.78 1.64 11.35
C VAL A 53 -6.61 2.33 12.05
N THR A 54 -5.75 1.56 12.71
CA THR A 54 -4.56 2.15 13.35
C THR A 54 -3.41 2.33 12.35
N GLU A 55 -2.54 3.31 12.60
CA GLU A 55 -1.28 3.47 11.84
C GLU A 55 -0.44 2.19 11.85
N VAL A 56 -0.44 1.43 12.95
CA VAL A 56 0.28 0.16 13.07
C VAL A 56 -0.31 -0.89 12.13
N THR A 57 -1.64 -0.92 11.97
CA THR A 57 -2.30 -1.78 10.99
C THR A 57 -1.82 -1.46 9.58
N ILE A 58 -1.81 -0.18 9.18
CA ILE A 58 -1.28 0.24 7.88
C ILE A 58 0.19 -0.17 7.74
N ARG A 59 1.00 0.08 8.77
CA ARG A 59 2.44 -0.22 8.80
C ARG A 59 2.74 -1.69 8.55
N ASN A 60 2.02 -2.59 9.23
CA ASN A 60 2.26 -4.03 9.12
C ASN A 60 1.80 -4.54 7.75
N ARG A 61 0.61 -4.12 7.30
CA ARG A 61 0.04 -4.59 6.04
C ARG A 61 0.75 -4.04 4.82
N TYR A 62 1.23 -2.79 4.83
CA TYR A 62 2.00 -2.28 3.70
C TYR A 62 3.34 -3.02 3.55
N LYS A 63 4.03 -3.36 4.66
CA LYS A 63 5.29 -4.12 4.60
C LYS A 63 5.06 -5.49 3.98
N GLU A 64 4.07 -6.22 4.46
CA GLU A 64 3.69 -7.51 3.87
C GLU A 64 3.40 -7.39 2.37
N LEU A 65 2.66 -6.37 1.94
CA LEU A 65 2.41 -6.14 0.52
C LEU A 65 3.68 -5.80 -0.27
N LEU A 66 4.67 -5.11 0.33
CA LEU A 66 5.93 -4.82 -0.36
C LEU A 66 6.82 -6.04 -0.52
N ASP A 67 6.95 -6.82 0.54
CA ASP A 67 7.78 -8.02 0.57
C ASP A 67 7.21 -9.09 -0.38
N GLU A 68 5.91 -9.40 -0.25
CA GLU A 68 5.30 -10.51 -0.99
C GLU A 68 5.07 -10.20 -2.47
N LEU A 69 4.87 -8.91 -2.81
CA LEU A 69 4.63 -8.47 -4.19
C LEU A 69 5.87 -7.85 -4.87
N ASP A 70 7.05 -7.88 -4.21
CA ASP A 70 8.32 -7.30 -4.68
C ASP A 70 8.20 -5.82 -5.13
N LEU A 71 7.29 -5.05 -4.51
CA LEU A 71 6.93 -3.68 -4.94
C LEU A 71 7.96 -2.62 -4.50
N GLU A 72 8.97 -3.00 -3.72
CA GLU A 72 10.04 -2.11 -3.29
C GLU A 72 10.75 -1.40 -4.45
N LYS A 73 10.94 -2.11 -5.57
CA LYS A 73 11.63 -1.60 -6.76
C LYS A 73 10.83 -0.47 -7.41
N GLU A 74 9.52 -0.62 -7.50
CA GLU A 74 8.62 0.38 -8.09
C GLU A 74 8.62 1.68 -7.26
N ILE A 75 8.55 1.56 -5.93
CA ILE A 75 8.63 2.73 -5.04
C ILE A 75 10.00 3.43 -5.15
N LYS A 76 11.10 2.67 -5.23
CA LYS A 76 12.46 3.23 -5.39
C LYS A 76 12.60 3.98 -6.73
N LYS A 77 11.99 3.49 -7.81
CA LYS A 77 11.95 4.19 -9.12
C LYS A 77 11.21 5.52 -9.01
N THR A 78 10.02 5.52 -8.42
CA THR A 78 9.22 6.75 -8.27
C THR A 78 9.92 7.79 -7.40
N LYS A 79 10.53 7.39 -6.27
CA LYS A 79 11.30 8.31 -5.42
C LYS A 79 12.48 8.96 -6.13
N LYS A 80 13.13 8.25 -7.06
CA LYS A 80 14.22 8.81 -7.90
C LYS A 80 13.69 9.80 -8.92
N LYS A 81 12.50 9.57 -9.48
CA LYS A 81 11.85 10.47 -10.44
C LYS A 81 11.43 11.79 -9.77
N VAL A 82 10.72 11.70 -8.65
CA VAL A 82 10.25 12.88 -7.87
C VAL A 82 11.40 13.72 -7.31
N LYS A 83 12.59 13.15 -7.05
CA LYS A 83 13.78 13.91 -6.61
C LYS A 83 14.53 14.62 -7.74
N LYS A 84 14.27 14.26 -9.00
CA LYS A 84 14.93 14.83 -10.18
C LYS A 84 14.16 16.01 -10.80
N GLU A 85 12.91 16.19 -10.40
CA GLU A 85 12.03 17.33 -10.73
C GLU A 85 12.10 18.37 -9.61
#